data_AF-A0A5Q4VGP4-F1
#
_entry.id   AF-A0A5Q4VGP4-F1
#
_cell.length_a   1.000
_cell.length_b   1.000
_cell.length_c   1.000
_cell.angle_alpha   90.00
_cell.angle_beta   90.00
_cell.angle_gamma   90.00
#
_symmetry.space_group_name_H-M   'P 1'
#
loop_
_entity.id
_entity.type
_entity.pdbx_description
1 polymer ?
#
loop_
_entity_poly.entity_id
_entity_poly.type
_entity_poly.pdbx_seq_one_letter_code
_entity_poly.pdbx_strand_id
1 'polypeptide(L)'
;MEEKNTNVPRIPLDMIHDDPMARFFTRVWDFCHVHTKLLVLTGIALLVTVSAGLGYWGWKVSAERDASARLGIVLQTAGLTENGSSPALIQEIRDIRESRSATLAGRIAHIYEARMLFDGGDAAAALEAYNSAFSVLGKDRILGRLVVWERAHVHLVLGDKVSALADFKRVSSEKDFFLQESALFHVARLEAEMGAMDKSRAAYESMLDQYPDSPYRETRLF
;
A
#
# COMPACT_ATOMS: atom_id res chain seq x y z
N MET A 1 -42.17 56.04 52.90
CA MET A 1 -40.89 56.02 52.18
C MET A 1 -40.08 54.89 52.80
N GLU A 2 -39.97 53.77 52.08
CA GLU A 2 -39.29 52.54 52.52
C GLU A 2 -37.77 52.70 52.47
N GLU A 3 -37.12 52.38 53.59
CA GLU A 3 -35.66 52.28 53.70
C GLU A 3 -35.26 50.85 53.30
N LYS A 4 -34.75 50.69 52.07
CA LYS A 4 -34.37 49.38 51.53
C LYS A 4 -33.01 48.97 52.09
N ASN A 5 -33.05 48.09 53.09
CA ASN A 5 -31.90 47.44 53.71
C ASN A 5 -31.15 46.57 52.66
N THR A 6 -30.13 47.12 52.01
CA THR A 6 -29.22 46.36 51.13
C THR A 6 -28.05 45.84 51.94
N ASN A 7 -28.30 44.79 52.71
CA ASN A 7 -27.25 44.00 53.33
C ASN A 7 -26.64 43.07 52.26
N VAL A 8 -25.79 43.64 51.40
CA VAL A 8 -24.94 42.85 50.50
C VAL A 8 -23.71 42.45 51.31
N PRO A 9 -23.47 41.16 51.60
CA PRO A 9 -22.29 40.74 52.31
C PRO A 9 -21.06 41.15 51.49
N ARG A 10 -20.27 42.09 52.01
CA ARG A 10 -18.97 42.45 51.45
C ARG A 10 -18.02 41.30 51.77
N ILE A 11 -17.64 40.54 50.74
CA ILE A 11 -16.62 39.50 50.89
C ILE A 11 -15.33 40.21 51.30
N PRO A 12 -14.74 39.89 52.46
CA PRO A 12 -13.50 40.49 52.91
C PRO A 12 -12.37 40.18 51.92
N LEU A 13 -11.66 41.20 51.45
CA LEU A 13 -10.61 41.13 50.41
C LEU A 13 -9.44 40.20 50.81
N ASP A 14 -9.32 39.98 52.11
CA ASP A 14 -8.37 39.13 52.83
C ASP A 14 -8.65 37.62 52.67
N MET A 15 -9.86 37.20 52.27
CA MET A 15 -10.15 35.79 51.92
C MET A 15 -9.64 35.36 50.55
N ILE A 16 -9.22 36.31 49.68
CA ILE A 16 -8.67 36.00 48.35
C ILE A 16 -7.16 35.65 48.45
N HIS A 17 -6.50 36.02 49.55
CA HIS A 17 -5.05 35.88 49.67
C HIS A 17 -4.54 34.46 49.96
N ASP A 18 -5.42 33.55 50.40
CA ASP A 18 -5.06 32.17 50.72
C ASP A 18 -5.70 31.12 49.79
N ASP A 19 -6.40 31.55 48.73
CA ASP A 19 -7.00 30.64 47.76
C ASP A 19 -5.89 29.86 47.00
N PRO A 20 -5.86 28.51 47.09
CA PRO A 20 -4.94 27.68 46.33
C PRO A 20 -4.99 27.95 44.82
N MET A 21 -6.16 28.30 44.28
CA MET A 21 -6.35 28.64 42.87
C MET A 21 -5.71 29.99 42.54
N ALA A 22 -5.88 31.02 43.37
CA ALA A 22 -5.24 32.31 43.17
C ALA A 22 -3.71 32.18 43.15
N ARG A 23 -3.13 31.40 44.07
CA ARG A 23 -1.68 31.10 44.08
C ARG A 23 -1.21 30.29 42.88
N PHE A 24 -2.04 29.38 42.37
CA PHE A 24 -1.74 28.65 41.15
C PHE A 24 -1.70 29.61 39.95
N PHE A 25 -2.71 30.47 39.79
CA PHE A 25 -2.75 31.42 38.69
C PHE A 25 -1.64 32.46 38.74
N THR A 26 -1.26 32.98 39.91
CA THR A 26 -0.13 33.90 40.02
C THR A 26 1.19 33.23 39.69
N ARG A 27 1.42 31.97 40.13
CA ARG A 27 2.61 31.21 39.73
C ARG A 27 2.66 30.93 38.23
N VAL A 28 1.52 30.60 37.61
CA VAL A 28 1.45 30.42 36.15
C VAL A 28 1.72 31.74 35.43
N TRP A 29 1.17 32.85 35.92
CA TRP A 29 1.41 34.18 35.37
C TRP A 29 2.88 34.58 35.47
N ASP A 30 3.48 34.45 36.65
CA ASP A 30 4.88 34.76 36.88
C ASP A 30 5.79 33.87 36.03
N PHE A 31 5.47 32.58 35.91
CA PHE A 31 6.19 31.66 35.03
C PHE A 31 6.11 32.09 33.56
N CYS A 32 4.91 32.44 33.07
CA CYS A 32 4.72 32.93 31.71
C CYS A 32 5.47 34.24 31.45
N HIS A 33 5.54 35.13 32.44
CA HIS A 33 6.22 36.41 32.32
C HIS A 33 7.75 36.29 32.40
N VAL A 34 8.26 35.39 33.24
CA VAL A 34 9.70 35.08 33.37
C VAL A 34 10.20 34.31 32.14
N HIS A 35 9.40 33.38 31.61
CA HIS A 35 9.78 32.51 30.50
C HIS A 35 9.16 32.91 29.14
N THR A 36 8.70 34.15 28.97
CA THR A 36 8.01 34.58 27.74
C THR A 36 8.82 34.31 26.48
N LYS A 37 10.14 34.57 26.48
CA LYS A 37 11.00 34.28 25.32
C LYS A 37 11.05 32.80 24.97
N LEU A 38 11.13 31.93 25.99
CA LEU A 38 11.17 30.48 25.79
C LEU A 38 9.82 29.98 25.26
N LEU A 39 8.70 30.45 25.84
CA LEU A 39 7.35 30.09 25.41
C LEU A 39 7.03 30.56 23.98
N VAL A 40 7.49 31.75 23.60
CA VAL A 40 7.35 32.24 22.22
C VAL A 40 8.18 31.41 21.25
N LEU A 41 9.44 31.09 21.60
CA LEU A 41 10.29 30.24 20.76
C LEU A 41 9.72 28.83 20.59
N THR A 42 9.24 28.21 21.67
CA THR A 42 8.61 26.88 21.58
C THR A 42 7.30 26.92 20.80
N GLY A 43 6.50 27.97 20.96
CA GLY A 43 5.28 28.20 20.17
C GLY A 43 5.57 28.34 18.67
N ILE A 44 6.58 29.13 18.29
CA ILE A 44 6.99 29.29 16.90
C ILE A 44 7.53 27.96 16.35
N ALA A 45 8.39 27.27 17.10
CA ALA A 45 8.93 25.97 16.69
C ALA A 45 7.80 24.96 16.44
N LEU A 46 6.81 24.87 17.34
CA LEU A 46 5.64 24.01 17.19
C LEU A 46 4.85 24.37 15.91
N LEU A 47 4.60 25.66 15.68
CA LEU A 47 3.85 26.12 14.51
C LEU A 47 4.57 25.77 13.20
N VAL A 48 5.90 25.94 13.15
CA VAL A 48 6.72 25.57 12.00
C VAL A 48 6.67 24.05 11.76
N THR A 49 6.82 23.24 12.81
CA THR A 49 6.75 21.77 12.69
C THR A 49 5.38 21.30 12.21
N VAL A 50 4.29 21.85 12.75
CA VAL A 50 2.92 21.50 12.33
C VAL A 50 2.68 21.93 10.89
N SER A 51 3.10 23.15 10.51
CA SER A 51 2.93 23.66 9.14
C SER A 51 3.71 22.82 8.12
N ALA A 52 4.95 22.45 8.43
CA ALA A 52 5.75 21.55 7.60
C ALA A 52 5.11 20.16 7.47
N GLY A 53 4.59 19.61 8.57
CA GLY A 53 3.88 18.33 8.57
C GLY A 53 2.62 18.35 7.71
N LEU A 54 1.79 19.40 7.83
CA LEU A 54 0.58 19.57 7.01
C LEU A 54 0.92 19.79 5.53
N GLY A 55 1.95 20.58 5.23
CA GLY A 55 2.43 20.80 3.86
C GLY A 55 2.91 19.50 3.22
N TYR A 56 3.73 18.72 3.93
CA TYR A 56 4.20 17.41 3.47
C TYR A 56 3.05 16.43 3.26
N TRP A 57 2.09 16.37 4.20
CA TRP A 57 0.92 15.50 4.07
C TRP A 57 0.05 15.89 2.87
N GLY A 58 -0.21 17.20 2.68
CA GLY A 58 -0.96 17.70 1.53
C GLY A 58 -0.28 17.39 0.19
N TRP A 59 1.04 17.58 0.10
CA TRP A 59 1.82 17.22 -1.08
C TRP A 59 1.74 15.71 -1.38
N LYS A 60 1.91 14.87 -0.36
CA LYS A 60 1.84 13.41 -0.50
C LYS A 60 0.46 12.95 -0.98
N VAL A 61 -0.61 13.47 -0.39
CA VAL A 61 -1.99 13.14 -0.81
C VAL A 61 -2.27 13.63 -2.23
N SER A 62 -1.81 14.82 -2.59
CA SER A 62 -1.97 15.34 -3.94
C SER A 62 -1.21 14.49 -4.98
N ALA A 63 0.02 14.10 -4.67
CA ALA A 63 0.82 13.25 -5.54
C ALA A 63 0.15 11.88 -5.76
N GLU A 64 -0.41 11.28 -4.71
CA GLU A 64 -1.15 10.00 -4.81
C GLU A 64 -2.41 10.13 -5.67
N ARG A 65 -3.20 11.20 -5.49
CA ARG A 65 -4.42 11.44 -6.27
C ARG A 65 -4.13 11.63 -7.75
N ASP A 66 -3.14 12.44 -8.08
CA ASP A 66 -2.69 12.68 -9.45
C ASP A 66 -2.20 11.38 -10.11
N ALA A 67 -1.32 10.64 -9.43
CA ALA A 67 -0.80 9.36 -9.92
C ALA A 67 -1.91 8.33 -10.14
N SER A 68 -2.86 8.23 -9.19
CA SER A 68 -3.99 7.31 -9.28
C SER A 68 -4.94 7.67 -10.41
N ALA A 69 -5.21 8.96 -10.64
CA ALA A 69 -6.07 9.42 -11.73
C ALA A 69 -5.44 9.08 -13.09
N ARG A 70 -4.15 9.38 -13.28
CA ARG A 70 -3.42 9.05 -14.50
C ARG A 70 -3.38 7.54 -14.74
N LEU A 71 -3.06 6.76 -13.71
CA LEU A 71 -3.07 5.30 -13.80
C LEU A 71 -4.46 4.78 -14.19
N GLY A 72 -5.52 5.29 -13.56
CA GLY A 72 -6.90 4.93 -13.90
C GLY A 72 -7.24 5.17 -15.36
N ILE A 73 -6.84 6.32 -15.91
CA ILE A 73 -7.04 6.65 -17.34
C ILE A 73 -6.28 5.67 -18.24
N VAL A 74 -5.02 5.35 -17.92
CA VAL A 74 -4.23 4.39 -18.70
C VAL A 74 -4.87 3.01 -18.70
N LEU A 75 -5.25 2.50 -17.53
CA LEU A 75 -5.85 1.17 -17.41
C LEU A 75 -7.22 1.09 -18.08
N GLN A 76 -8.03 2.15 -17.98
CA GLN A 76 -9.29 2.22 -18.71
C GLN A 76 -9.05 2.22 -20.23
N THR A 77 -8.09 3.02 -20.70
CA THR A 77 -7.76 3.09 -22.13
C THR A 77 -7.20 1.77 -22.64
N ALA A 78 -6.38 1.09 -21.85
CA ALA A 78 -5.90 -0.26 -22.13
C ALA A 78 -7.06 -1.25 -22.27
N GLY A 79 -8.05 -1.20 -21.40
CA GLY A 79 -9.25 -2.05 -21.51
C GLY A 79 -10.09 -1.81 -22.77
N LEU A 80 -9.85 -0.70 -23.50
CA LEU A 80 -10.51 -0.38 -24.76
C LEU A 80 -9.66 -0.74 -26.00
N THR A 81 -8.39 -1.12 -25.82
CA THR A 81 -7.53 -1.57 -26.93
C THR A 81 -7.58 -3.08 -27.10
N GLU A 82 -7.46 -3.55 -28.35
CA GLU A 82 -7.61 -4.98 -28.70
C GLU A 82 -6.65 -5.89 -27.91
N ASN A 83 -5.41 -5.43 -27.70
CA ASN A 83 -4.36 -6.20 -27.01
C ASN A 83 -4.00 -5.62 -25.63
N GLY A 84 -4.78 -4.70 -25.07
CA GLY A 84 -4.48 -4.09 -23.77
C GLY A 84 -3.20 -3.24 -23.72
N SER A 85 -2.54 -3.01 -24.87
CA SER A 85 -1.18 -2.49 -24.93
C SER A 85 -0.98 -1.58 -26.14
N SER A 86 -0.20 -0.51 -25.96
CA SER A 86 0.34 0.32 -27.04
C SER A 86 1.61 1.03 -26.57
N PRO A 87 2.50 1.44 -27.49
CA PRO A 87 3.71 2.18 -27.12
C PRO A 87 3.42 3.46 -26.31
N ALA A 88 2.33 4.15 -26.63
CA ALA A 88 1.93 5.37 -25.92
C ALA A 88 1.48 5.08 -24.48
N LEU A 89 0.72 4.00 -24.25
CA LEU A 89 0.26 3.63 -22.92
C LEU A 89 1.40 3.11 -22.04
N ILE A 90 2.32 2.33 -22.62
CA ILE A 90 3.53 1.87 -21.93
C ILE A 90 4.37 3.09 -21.50
N GLN A 91 4.53 4.09 -22.36
CA GLN A 91 5.25 5.31 -22.02
C GLN A 91 4.55 6.08 -20.88
N GLU A 92 3.23 6.25 -20.94
CA GLU A 92 2.49 6.93 -19.87
C GLU A 92 2.62 6.20 -18.51
N ILE A 93 2.60 4.86 -18.51
CA ILE A 93 2.86 4.07 -17.30
C ILE A 93 4.29 4.28 -16.79
N ARG A 94 5.30 4.32 -17.67
CA ARG A 94 6.68 4.60 -17.28
C ARG A 94 6.80 5.98 -16.65
N ASP A 95 6.12 6.97 -17.22
CA ASP A 95 6.12 8.33 -16.69
C ASP A 95 5.49 8.38 -15.29
N ILE A 96 4.39 7.65 -15.05
CA ILE A 96 3.79 7.53 -13.70
C ILE A 96 4.77 6.84 -12.74
N ARG A 97 5.37 5.72 -13.15
CA ARG A 97 6.35 4.96 -12.36
C ARG A 97 7.54 5.82 -11.95
N GLU A 98 8.10 6.60 -12.87
CA GLU A 98 9.29 7.41 -12.65
C GLU A 98 8.98 8.68 -11.85
N SER A 99 7.92 9.42 -12.22
CA SER A 99 7.57 10.69 -11.55
C SER A 99 6.90 10.50 -10.19
N ARG A 100 6.32 9.33 -9.92
CA ARG A 100 5.50 9.06 -8.72
C ARG A 100 5.87 7.73 -8.03
N SER A 101 7.13 7.29 -8.12
CA SER A 101 7.61 5.99 -7.56
C SER A 101 7.28 5.72 -6.09
N ALA A 102 7.17 6.78 -5.27
CA ALA A 102 6.83 6.68 -3.84
C ALA A 102 5.32 6.51 -3.56
N THR A 103 4.46 6.70 -4.55
CA THR A 103 2.99 6.55 -4.45
C THR A 103 2.58 5.09 -4.65
N LEU A 104 1.40 4.70 -4.15
CA LEU A 104 0.87 3.35 -4.42
C LEU A 104 0.62 3.16 -5.91
N ALA A 105 0.08 4.17 -6.60
CA ALA A 105 -0.11 4.14 -8.05
C ALA A 105 1.22 3.95 -8.81
N GLY A 106 2.29 4.65 -8.43
CA GLY A 106 3.61 4.47 -9.03
C GLY A 106 4.21 3.09 -8.78
N ARG A 107 3.96 2.50 -7.60
CA ARG A 107 4.32 1.10 -7.31
C ARG A 107 3.53 0.12 -8.16
N ILE A 108 2.22 0.31 -8.31
CA ILE A 108 1.36 -0.51 -9.16
C ILE A 108 1.75 -0.37 -10.65
N ALA A 109 2.21 0.81 -11.09
CA ALA A 109 2.66 1.06 -12.45
C ALA A 109 3.81 0.12 -12.88
N HIS A 110 4.70 -0.29 -11.97
CA HIS A 110 5.71 -1.32 -12.27
C HIS A 110 5.09 -2.64 -12.74
N ILE A 111 4.00 -3.08 -12.12
CA ILE A 111 3.31 -4.33 -12.45
C ILE A 111 2.63 -4.21 -13.79
N TYR A 112 1.92 -3.09 -14.02
CA TYR A 112 1.18 -2.89 -15.25
C TYR A 112 2.06 -2.59 -16.47
N GLU A 113 3.25 -2.01 -16.29
CA GLU A 113 4.23 -1.90 -17.37
C GLU A 113 4.56 -3.29 -17.94
N ALA A 114 4.92 -4.21 -17.04
CA ALA A 114 5.24 -5.58 -17.40
C ALA A 114 4.03 -6.32 -17.98
N ARG A 115 2.83 -6.10 -17.41
CA ARG A 115 1.58 -6.67 -17.91
C ARG A 115 1.26 -6.20 -19.32
N MET A 116 1.40 -4.91 -19.61
CA MET A 116 1.16 -4.37 -20.95
C MET A 116 2.16 -4.90 -21.98
N LEU A 117 3.42 -5.07 -21.59
CA LEU A 117 4.40 -5.73 -22.47
C LEU A 117 3.98 -7.18 -22.77
N PHE A 118 3.51 -7.88 -21.74
CA PHE A 118 3.04 -9.26 -21.88
C PHE A 118 1.79 -9.39 -22.76
N ASP A 119 0.76 -8.57 -22.49
CA ASP A 119 -0.48 -8.54 -23.28
C ASP A 119 -0.22 -8.07 -24.72
N GLY A 120 0.81 -7.23 -24.93
CA GLY A 120 1.33 -6.84 -26.24
C GLY A 120 2.12 -7.93 -26.97
N GLY A 121 2.31 -9.10 -26.36
CA GLY A 121 3.00 -10.26 -26.95
C GLY A 121 4.52 -10.28 -26.77
N ASP A 122 5.12 -9.27 -26.12
CA ASP A 122 6.55 -9.23 -25.85
C ASP A 122 6.87 -9.85 -24.49
N ALA A 123 6.79 -11.18 -24.43
CA ALA A 123 7.04 -11.94 -23.20
C ALA A 123 8.48 -11.76 -22.67
N ALA A 124 9.46 -11.51 -23.55
CA ALA A 124 10.84 -11.28 -23.13
C ALA A 124 10.97 -9.93 -22.41
N ALA A 125 10.45 -8.85 -23.00
CA ALA A 125 10.43 -7.53 -22.35
C ALA A 125 9.59 -7.54 -21.07
N ALA A 126 8.48 -8.28 -21.06
CA ALA A 126 7.65 -8.45 -19.87
C ALA A 126 8.42 -9.12 -18.73
N LEU A 127 9.23 -10.15 -19.02
CA LEU A 127 10.05 -10.81 -18.00
C LEU A 127 11.06 -9.85 -17.37
N GLU A 128 11.75 -9.05 -18.18
CA GLU A 128 12.66 -8.02 -17.70
C GLU A 128 11.95 -6.97 -16.83
N ALA A 129 10.77 -6.52 -17.28
CA ALA A 129 9.96 -5.57 -16.53
C ALA A 129 9.45 -6.16 -15.20
N TYR A 130 9.03 -7.42 -15.14
CA TYR A 130 8.64 -8.09 -13.91
C TYR A 130 9.83 -8.31 -12.97
N ASN A 131 11.03 -8.61 -13.49
CA ASN A 131 12.25 -8.69 -12.68
C ASN A 131 12.58 -7.33 -12.04
N SER A 132 12.47 -6.24 -12.82
CA SER A 132 12.59 -4.88 -12.32
C SER A 132 11.54 -4.56 -11.26
N ALA A 133 10.26 -4.88 -11.51
CA ALA A 133 9.18 -4.73 -10.54
C ALA A 133 9.46 -5.52 -9.24
N PHE A 134 9.98 -6.75 -9.35
CA PHE A 134 10.31 -7.58 -8.21
C PHE A 134 11.46 -6.99 -7.37
N SER A 135 12.43 -6.34 -7.99
CA SER A 135 13.52 -5.67 -7.27
C SER A 135 13.03 -4.54 -6.34
N VAL A 136 11.94 -3.87 -6.73
CA VAL A 136 11.33 -2.77 -5.97
C VAL A 136 10.25 -3.28 -4.99
N LEU A 137 9.44 -4.24 -5.42
CA LEU A 137 8.22 -4.66 -4.72
C LEU A 137 8.35 -6.01 -4.02
N GLY A 138 9.44 -6.76 -4.19
CA GLY A 138 9.55 -8.15 -3.75
C GLY A 138 9.41 -8.39 -2.24
N LYS A 139 9.61 -7.34 -1.43
CA LYS A 139 9.39 -7.32 0.02
C LYS A 139 7.95 -6.97 0.42
N ASP A 140 7.16 -6.38 -0.47
CA ASP A 140 5.75 -6.12 -0.23
C ASP A 140 4.98 -7.44 -0.25
N ARG A 141 4.19 -7.69 0.79
CA ARG A 141 3.46 -8.95 0.96
C ARG A 141 2.46 -9.19 -0.17
N ILE A 142 1.77 -8.15 -0.66
CA ILE A 142 0.72 -8.30 -1.66
C ILE A 142 1.30 -8.07 -3.05
N LEU A 143 1.87 -6.89 -3.29
CA LEU A 143 2.37 -6.52 -4.61
C LEU A 143 3.56 -7.38 -5.03
N GLY A 144 4.43 -7.73 -4.10
CA GLY A 144 5.57 -8.61 -4.38
C GLY A 144 5.15 -10.04 -4.72
N ARG A 145 4.02 -10.53 -4.21
CA ARG A 145 3.47 -11.85 -4.56
C ARG A 145 2.70 -11.81 -5.88
N LEU A 146 1.99 -10.72 -6.15
CA LEU A 146 1.35 -10.50 -7.44
C LEU A 146 2.39 -10.43 -8.57
N VAL A 147 3.53 -9.76 -8.36
CA VAL A 147 4.65 -9.76 -9.35
C VAL A 147 5.15 -11.18 -9.62
N VAL A 148 5.37 -11.98 -8.58
CA VAL A 148 5.86 -13.37 -8.74
C VAL A 148 4.82 -14.22 -9.47
N TRP A 149 3.54 -14.06 -9.13
CA TRP A 149 2.44 -14.74 -9.80
C TRP A 149 2.42 -14.44 -11.31
N GLU A 150 2.38 -13.15 -11.69
CA GLU A 150 2.33 -12.75 -13.10
C GLU A 150 3.59 -13.18 -13.85
N ARG A 151 4.76 -13.06 -13.23
CA ARG A 151 6.03 -13.52 -13.82
C ARG A 151 6.04 -15.01 -14.11
N ALA A 152 5.41 -15.82 -13.27
CA ALA A 152 5.28 -17.26 -13.50
C ALA A 152 4.53 -17.56 -14.82
N HIS A 153 3.50 -16.78 -15.14
CA HIS A 153 2.79 -16.89 -16.42
C HIS A 153 3.65 -16.47 -17.62
N VAL A 154 4.50 -15.46 -17.45
CA VAL A 154 5.48 -15.08 -18.49
C VAL A 154 6.46 -16.22 -18.74
N HIS A 155 6.98 -16.85 -17.68
CA HIS A 155 7.83 -18.04 -17.81
C HIS A 155 7.15 -19.19 -18.56
N LEU A 156 5.84 -19.41 -18.35
CA LEU A 156 5.09 -20.41 -19.11
C LEU A 156 5.05 -20.12 -20.62
N VAL A 157 4.81 -18.86 -21.00
CA VAL A 157 4.78 -18.46 -22.42
C VAL A 157 6.16 -18.61 -23.07
N LEU A 158 7.23 -18.35 -22.31
CA LEU A 158 8.61 -18.55 -22.75
C LEU A 158 9.04 -20.03 -22.74
N GLY A 159 8.19 -20.95 -22.27
CA GLY A 159 8.50 -22.38 -22.16
C GLY A 159 9.40 -22.76 -20.98
N ASP A 160 9.76 -21.81 -20.11
CA ASP A 160 10.57 -22.04 -18.93
C ASP A 160 9.72 -22.58 -17.75
N LYS A 161 9.32 -23.84 -17.87
CA LYS A 161 8.49 -24.52 -16.87
C LYS A 161 9.15 -24.62 -15.50
N VAL A 162 10.50 -24.65 -15.45
CA VAL A 162 11.25 -24.75 -14.20
C VAL A 162 11.11 -23.46 -13.39
N SER A 163 11.35 -22.31 -14.03
CA SER A 163 11.20 -21.01 -13.36
C SER A 163 9.73 -20.71 -13.04
N ALA A 164 8.79 -21.06 -13.94
CA ALA A 164 7.36 -20.94 -13.66
C ALA A 164 6.96 -21.74 -12.41
N LEU A 165 7.39 -23.00 -12.30
CA LEU A 165 7.13 -23.82 -11.13
C LEU A 165 7.70 -23.19 -9.85
N ALA A 166 8.93 -22.65 -9.90
CA ALA A 166 9.55 -22.01 -8.75
C ALA A 166 8.74 -20.80 -8.27
N ASP A 167 8.27 -19.97 -9.19
CA ASP A 167 7.45 -18.80 -8.88
C ASP A 167 6.07 -19.18 -8.35
N PHE A 168 5.37 -20.14 -8.96
CA PHE A 168 4.09 -20.62 -8.44
C PHE A 168 4.24 -21.27 -7.06
N LYS A 169 5.32 -22.04 -6.81
CA LYS A 169 5.60 -22.58 -5.47
C LYS A 169 5.74 -21.47 -4.43
N ARG A 170 6.47 -20.40 -4.77
CA ARG A 170 6.62 -19.25 -3.90
C ARG A 170 5.27 -18.61 -3.57
N VAL A 171 4.38 -18.44 -4.56
CA VAL A 171 3.03 -17.91 -4.34
C VAL A 171 2.19 -18.86 -3.49
N SER A 172 2.18 -20.15 -3.80
CA SER A 172 1.40 -21.17 -3.08
C SER A 172 1.81 -21.37 -1.61
N SER A 173 3.04 -21.00 -1.27
CA SER A 173 3.57 -21.07 0.10
C SER A 173 3.14 -19.90 0.99
N GLU A 174 2.60 -18.82 0.42
CA GLU A 174 2.13 -17.66 1.15
C GLU A 174 0.71 -17.90 1.66
N LYS A 175 0.57 -17.99 2.98
CA LYS A 175 -0.74 -18.17 3.63
C LYS A 175 -1.63 -16.95 3.42
N ASP A 176 -2.92 -17.20 3.23
CA ASP A 176 -3.97 -16.18 3.07
C ASP A 176 -3.76 -15.27 1.85
N PHE A 177 -2.92 -15.66 0.90
CA PHE A 177 -2.82 -14.93 -0.37
C PHE A 177 -3.97 -15.34 -1.28
N PHE A 178 -4.66 -14.37 -1.87
CA PHE A 178 -5.88 -14.61 -2.64
C PHE A 178 -5.68 -15.48 -3.91
N LEU A 179 -4.44 -15.71 -4.36
CA LEU A 179 -4.10 -16.61 -5.48
C LEU A 179 -3.40 -17.89 -5.02
N GLN A 180 -3.37 -18.18 -3.71
CA GLN A 180 -2.68 -19.35 -3.17
C GLN A 180 -3.25 -20.66 -3.77
N GLU A 181 -4.58 -20.75 -3.84
CA GLU A 181 -5.30 -21.88 -4.45
C GLU A 181 -4.92 -22.07 -5.92
N SER A 182 -5.06 -21.04 -6.75
CA SER A 182 -4.69 -21.09 -8.16
C SER A 182 -3.21 -21.43 -8.36
N ALA A 183 -2.33 -20.96 -7.47
CA ALA A 183 -0.92 -21.31 -7.49
C ALA A 183 -0.67 -22.79 -7.17
N LEU A 184 -1.35 -23.36 -6.17
CA LEU A 184 -1.26 -24.80 -5.88
C LEU A 184 -1.71 -25.64 -7.09
N PHE A 185 -2.80 -25.24 -7.76
CA PHE A 185 -3.24 -25.89 -8.99
C PHE A 185 -2.17 -25.85 -10.09
N HIS A 186 -1.54 -24.69 -10.32
CA HIS A 186 -0.47 -24.57 -11.30
C HIS A 186 0.78 -25.38 -10.93
N VAL A 187 1.14 -25.46 -9.64
CA VAL A 187 2.21 -26.33 -9.15
C VAL A 187 1.90 -27.78 -9.47
N ALA A 188 0.71 -28.27 -9.12
CA ALA A 188 0.30 -29.63 -9.41
C ALA A 188 0.38 -29.93 -10.91
N ARG A 189 -0.23 -29.08 -11.74
CA ARG A 189 -0.24 -29.26 -13.19
C ARG A 189 1.18 -29.32 -13.78
N LEU A 190 2.05 -28.38 -13.40
CA LEU A 190 3.42 -28.35 -13.92
C LEU A 190 4.25 -29.55 -13.48
N GLU A 191 4.12 -30.00 -12.23
CA GLU A 191 4.82 -31.21 -11.77
C GLU A 191 4.37 -32.45 -12.57
N ALA A 192 3.08 -32.56 -12.92
CA ALA A 192 2.59 -33.64 -13.80
C ALA A 192 3.17 -33.54 -15.22
N GLU A 193 3.15 -32.34 -15.81
CA GLU A 193 3.73 -32.08 -17.14
C GLU A 193 5.24 -32.37 -17.21
N MET A 194 5.94 -32.26 -16.07
CA MET A 194 7.36 -32.59 -15.94
C MET A 194 7.63 -34.03 -15.48
N GLY A 195 6.59 -34.87 -15.39
CA GLY A 195 6.70 -36.29 -15.05
C GLY A 195 6.84 -36.61 -13.55
N ALA A 196 6.75 -35.60 -12.68
CA ALA A 196 6.84 -35.75 -11.23
C ALA A 196 5.45 -36.01 -10.61
N MET A 197 4.83 -37.14 -10.97
CA MET A 197 3.45 -37.46 -10.60
C MET A 197 3.20 -37.49 -9.09
N ASP A 198 4.14 -37.97 -8.28
CA ASP A 198 3.99 -37.98 -6.82
C ASP A 198 3.90 -36.58 -6.23
N LYS A 199 4.73 -35.65 -6.73
CA LYS A 199 4.71 -34.24 -6.31
C LYS A 199 3.45 -33.52 -6.79
N SER A 200 3.03 -33.83 -8.01
CA SER A 200 1.80 -33.32 -8.58
C SER A 200 0.59 -33.71 -7.73
N ARG A 201 0.49 -35.00 -7.36
CA ARG A 201 -0.58 -35.52 -6.50
C ARG A 201 -0.57 -34.84 -5.13
N ALA A 202 0.59 -34.76 -4.48
CA ALA A 202 0.70 -34.11 -3.18
C ALA A 202 0.27 -32.63 -3.21
N ALA A 203 0.63 -31.89 -4.26
CA ALA A 203 0.20 -30.50 -4.43
C ALA A 203 -1.31 -30.37 -4.67
N TYR A 204 -1.90 -31.27 -5.46
CA TYR A 204 -3.33 -31.28 -5.74
C TYR A 204 -4.16 -31.69 -4.51
N GLU A 205 -3.74 -32.71 -3.77
CA GLU A 205 -4.39 -33.12 -2.51
C GLU A 205 -4.32 -31.99 -1.47
N SER A 206 -3.16 -31.36 -1.31
CA SER A 206 -3.01 -30.19 -0.42
C SER A 206 -3.91 -29.02 -0.81
N MET A 207 -4.16 -28.81 -2.11
CA MET A 207 -5.13 -27.82 -2.59
C MET A 207 -6.55 -28.21 -2.17
N LEU A 208 -6.97 -29.47 -2.38
CA LEU A 208 -8.31 -29.92 -2.03
C LEU A 208 -8.58 -29.94 -0.53
N ASP A 209 -7.57 -30.23 0.28
CA ASP A 209 -7.67 -30.18 1.74
C ASP A 209 -7.87 -28.76 2.25
N GLN A 210 -7.17 -27.79 1.65
CA GLN A 210 -7.26 -26.38 2.03
C GLN A 210 -8.46 -25.65 1.38
N TYR A 211 -8.86 -26.08 0.18
CA TYR A 211 -9.90 -25.48 -0.65
C TYR A 211 -10.88 -26.56 -1.17
N PRO A 212 -11.74 -27.12 -0.29
CA PRO A 212 -12.64 -28.22 -0.67
C PRO A 212 -13.65 -27.85 -1.77
N ASP A 213 -14.04 -26.58 -1.84
CA ASP A 213 -14.98 -26.03 -2.81
C ASP A 213 -14.29 -25.43 -4.04
N SER A 214 -13.02 -25.79 -4.27
CA SER A 214 -12.22 -25.29 -5.37
C SER A 214 -12.90 -25.50 -6.74
N PRO A 215 -12.92 -24.49 -7.63
CA PRO A 215 -13.38 -24.68 -9.00
C PRO A 215 -12.50 -25.68 -9.77
N TYR A 216 -11.29 -25.97 -9.29
CA TYR A 216 -10.37 -26.91 -9.92
C TYR A 216 -10.64 -28.37 -9.53
N ARG A 217 -11.53 -28.65 -8.56
CA ARG A 217 -11.74 -29.99 -8.00
C ARG A 217 -12.06 -31.09 -9.01
N GLU A 218 -12.83 -30.76 -10.04
CA GLU A 218 -13.23 -31.70 -11.08
C GLU A 218 -12.18 -31.84 -12.20
N THR A 219 -11.10 -31.08 -12.13
CA THR A 219 -10.04 -31.13 -13.14
C THR A 219 -9.26 -32.43 -12.99
N ARG A 220 -9.31 -33.27 -14.02
CA ARG A 220 -8.51 -34.50 -14.08
C ARG A 220 -7.06 -34.15 -14.43
N LEU A 221 -6.19 -34.17 -13.41
CA LEU A 221 -4.74 -34.14 -13.59
C LEU A 221 -4.13 -35.56 -13.69
N PHE A 222 -4.88 -36.58 -13.26
CA PHE A 222 -4.51 -38.00 -13.26
C PHE A 222 -5.71 -38.88 -13.61
#